data_AF-A0A958GFT8-F1
#
_entry.id   AF-A0A958GFT8-F1
#
_cell.length_a   1.000
_cell.length_b   1.000
_cell.length_c   1.000
_cell.angle_alpha   90.00
_cell.angle_beta   90.00
_cell.angle_gamma   90.00
#
_symmetry.space_group_name_H-M   'P 1'
#
loop_
_entity.id
_entity.type
_entity.pdbx_description
1 polymer ?
#
loop_
_entity_poly.entity_id
_entity_poly.type
_entity_poly.pdbx_seq_one_letter_code
_entity_poly.pdbx_strand_id
1 'polypeptide(L)'
;KSLWRGGGKTGHFPITFDRGSNGTQELMMGYSLYSSGGNELWSLRGKIKRHADGLFHGDMDGDGKLEIAVAASGESLLINEDGEILWRKPHLHSQHALMGRFIVPEEMEEQIIPNMQAVFLDRGRDGTIFGYNHSGTELWKSGPHGRVSILSAVKGWYGVPDSDVVLVSRRAYGPPILLNGAGEQIAEFPFPPANAGLTYSQHFAQHFDFVGDEREEVFIYNQNELWVYENSSEVKGRSEDPSYLVNENLPNLRISNATFYTGEH
;
A
#
# COMPACT_ATOMS: atom_id res chain seq x y z
N LYS A 1 -22.60 9.42 -21.76
CA LYS A 1 -23.84 8.79 -21.26
C LYS A 1 -23.56 8.23 -19.86
N SER A 2 -24.37 8.55 -18.85
CA SER A 2 -24.23 7.94 -17.50
C SER A 2 -24.76 6.50 -17.58
N LEU A 3 -23.99 5.52 -17.07
CA LEU A 3 -24.36 4.10 -17.11
C LEU A 3 -25.41 3.76 -16.04
N TRP A 4 -25.18 4.24 -14.81
CA TRP A 4 -26.11 4.15 -13.68
C TRP A 4 -25.80 5.26 -12.66
N ARG A 5 -26.66 5.41 -11.64
CA ARG A 5 -26.49 6.34 -10.51
C ARG A 5 -26.85 5.65 -9.20
N GLY A 6 -26.10 5.94 -8.13
CA GLY A 6 -26.32 5.37 -6.79
C GLY A 6 -25.82 6.32 -5.69
N GLY A 7 -26.02 5.94 -4.43
CA GLY A 7 -25.60 6.73 -3.27
C GLY A 7 -25.25 5.86 -2.06
N GLY A 8 -24.40 6.37 -1.18
CA GLY A 8 -23.91 5.60 -0.03
C GLY A 8 -22.87 6.34 0.81
N LYS A 9 -22.42 5.68 1.88
CA LYS A 9 -21.19 6.09 2.57
C LYS A 9 -20.00 5.66 1.71
N THR A 10 -19.35 6.64 1.07
CA THR A 10 -18.30 6.40 0.07
C THR A 10 -17.00 5.86 0.68
N GLY A 11 -16.73 6.19 1.95
CA GLY A 11 -15.36 6.09 2.48
C GLY A 11 -14.44 7.05 1.73
N HIS A 12 -13.13 6.75 1.74
CA HIS A 12 -12.10 7.58 1.08
C HIS A 12 -11.48 6.95 -0.16
N PHE A 13 -11.49 5.61 -0.28
CA PHE A 13 -10.86 4.89 -1.40
C PHE A 13 -11.80 3.82 -1.93
N PRO A 14 -12.67 4.13 -2.91
CA PRO A 14 -13.37 3.08 -3.62
C PRO A 14 -12.36 2.22 -4.39
N ILE A 15 -12.60 0.90 -4.44
CA ILE A 15 -11.78 -0.06 -5.17
C ILE A 15 -12.63 -0.83 -6.17
N THR A 16 -12.01 -1.31 -7.23
CA THR A 16 -12.62 -2.21 -8.20
C THR A 16 -11.88 -3.52 -8.23
N PHE A 17 -12.60 -4.62 -8.37
CA PHE A 17 -12.02 -5.96 -8.52
C PHE A 17 -12.98 -6.89 -9.26
N ASP A 18 -12.46 -7.94 -9.89
CA ASP A 18 -13.23 -8.94 -10.62
C ASP A 18 -13.56 -10.13 -9.72
N ARG A 19 -14.76 -10.11 -9.13
CA ARG A 19 -15.23 -11.16 -8.23
C ARG A 19 -15.50 -12.44 -9.03
N GLY A 20 -14.81 -13.52 -8.65
CA GLY A 20 -14.94 -14.82 -9.32
C GLY A 20 -14.29 -14.88 -10.71
N SER A 21 -13.39 -13.95 -11.05
CA SER A 21 -12.54 -13.99 -12.26
C SER A 21 -13.32 -14.16 -13.58
N ASN A 22 -14.42 -13.43 -13.73
CA ASN A 22 -15.32 -13.53 -14.90
C ASN A 22 -15.06 -12.45 -15.96
N GLY A 23 -14.09 -11.56 -15.73
CA GLY A 23 -13.72 -10.43 -16.58
C GLY A 23 -14.52 -9.15 -16.34
N THR A 24 -15.46 -9.16 -15.38
CA THR A 24 -16.31 -8.00 -15.06
C THR A 24 -15.88 -7.40 -13.73
N GLN A 25 -15.67 -6.09 -13.69
CA GLN A 25 -15.28 -5.40 -12.46
C GLN A 25 -16.50 -5.02 -11.62
N GLU A 26 -16.50 -5.44 -10.37
CA GLU A 26 -17.32 -4.87 -9.31
C GLU A 26 -16.69 -3.58 -8.76
N LEU A 27 -17.51 -2.76 -8.11
CA LEU A 27 -17.09 -1.54 -7.44
C LEU A 27 -17.45 -1.62 -5.96
N MET A 28 -16.44 -1.61 -5.09
CA MET A 28 -16.65 -1.45 -3.66
C MET A 28 -16.53 0.03 -3.27
N MET A 29 -17.53 0.54 -2.57
CA MET A 29 -17.54 1.89 -2.00
C MET A 29 -17.91 1.83 -0.53
N GLY A 30 -16.98 2.24 0.33
CA GLY A 30 -17.13 2.15 1.78
C GLY A 30 -17.27 0.71 2.25
N TYR A 31 -18.50 0.29 2.53
CA TYR A 31 -18.82 -1.05 3.04
C TYR A 31 -19.81 -1.81 2.16
N SER A 32 -19.94 -1.40 0.90
CA SER A 32 -20.93 -1.95 -0.03
C SER A 32 -20.27 -2.27 -1.35
N LEU A 33 -20.59 -3.46 -1.87
CA LEU A 33 -20.14 -3.91 -3.18
C LEU A 33 -21.27 -3.73 -4.19
N TYR A 34 -20.93 -3.22 -5.36
CA TYR A 34 -21.83 -3.00 -6.48
C TYR A 34 -21.37 -3.79 -7.70
N SER A 35 -22.31 -4.39 -8.42
CA SER A 35 -22.01 -4.97 -9.73
C SER A 35 -21.65 -3.88 -10.75
N SER A 36 -21.08 -4.27 -11.90
CA SER A 36 -20.82 -3.37 -13.03
C SER A 36 -22.08 -2.62 -13.52
N GLY A 37 -23.26 -3.21 -13.34
CA GLY A 37 -24.56 -2.62 -13.63
C GLY A 37 -25.11 -1.67 -12.56
N GLY A 38 -24.43 -1.52 -11.42
CA GLY A 38 -24.81 -0.61 -10.33
C GLY A 38 -25.76 -1.20 -9.29
N ASN A 39 -26.02 -2.51 -9.32
CA ASN A 39 -26.83 -3.18 -8.30
C ASN A 39 -25.98 -3.46 -7.07
N GLU A 40 -26.50 -3.18 -5.87
CA GLU A 40 -25.82 -3.57 -4.61
C GLU A 40 -25.85 -5.09 -4.48
N LEU A 41 -24.68 -5.72 -4.42
CA LEU A 41 -24.51 -7.16 -4.26
C LEU A 41 -24.59 -7.55 -2.77
N TRP A 42 -23.87 -6.82 -1.92
CA TRP A 42 -23.91 -6.97 -0.47
C TRP A 42 -23.47 -5.68 0.22
N SER A 43 -23.74 -5.60 1.53
CA SER A 43 -23.47 -4.40 2.32
C SER A 43 -23.27 -4.70 3.80
N LEU A 44 -22.19 -4.15 4.38
CA LEU A 44 -21.91 -4.15 5.82
C LEU A 44 -22.31 -2.83 6.49
N ARG A 45 -23.13 -2.01 5.82
CA ARG A 45 -23.67 -0.76 6.38
C ARG A 45 -24.38 -1.02 7.70
N GLY A 46 -24.10 -0.19 8.70
CA GLY A 46 -24.69 -0.31 10.04
C GLY A 46 -24.05 -1.40 10.92
N LYS A 47 -23.28 -2.34 10.35
CA LYS A 47 -22.49 -3.32 11.11
C LYS A 47 -21.15 -2.75 11.58
N ILE A 48 -20.63 -1.77 10.83
CA ILE A 48 -19.38 -1.06 11.13
C ILE A 48 -19.72 0.41 11.39
N LYS A 49 -19.27 0.93 12.53
CA LYS A 49 -19.74 2.23 13.05
C LYS A 49 -19.09 3.40 12.35
N ARG A 50 -17.78 3.33 12.11
CA ARG A 50 -16.98 4.42 11.54
C ARG A 50 -16.79 4.26 10.05
N HIS A 51 -16.16 5.23 9.39
CA HIS A 51 -15.99 5.24 7.95
C HIS A 51 -14.80 4.37 7.53
N ALA A 52 -14.87 3.83 6.30
CA ALA A 52 -13.74 3.14 5.68
C ALA A 52 -12.77 4.19 5.13
N ASP A 53 -11.57 4.22 5.70
CA ASP A 53 -10.48 5.13 5.35
C ASP A 53 -9.51 4.55 4.33
N GLY A 54 -9.47 3.23 4.19
CA GLY A 54 -8.59 2.55 3.24
C GLY A 54 -9.13 1.16 2.91
N LEU A 55 -9.03 0.77 1.65
CA LEU A 55 -9.42 -0.53 1.13
C LEU A 55 -8.28 -1.07 0.28
N PHE A 56 -7.98 -2.36 0.43
CA PHE A 56 -7.06 -3.08 -0.46
C PHE A 56 -7.59 -4.49 -0.63
N HIS A 57 -7.46 -5.05 -1.84
CA HIS A 57 -7.89 -6.42 -2.12
C HIS A 57 -6.75 -7.24 -2.70
N GLY A 58 -6.78 -8.54 -2.45
CA GLY A 58 -5.82 -9.50 -2.99
C GLY A 58 -6.23 -10.91 -2.59
N ASP A 59 -5.77 -11.90 -3.36
CA ASP A 59 -5.84 -13.30 -2.97
C ASP A 59 -4.81 -13.52 -1.87
N MET A 60 -5.26 -13.38 -0.62
CA MET A 60 -4.38 -13.30 0.52
C MET A 60 -3.85 -14.67 0.89
N ASP A 61 -4.68 -15.72 0.76
CA ASP A 61 -4.34 -17.08 1.14
C ASP A 61 -4.06 -18.06 -0.01
N GLY A 62 -4.15 -17.59 -1.26
CA GLY A 62 -3.82 -18.35 -2.46
C GLY A 62 -4.91 -19.31 -2.91
N ASP A 63 -6.15 -19.17 -2.43
CA ASP A 63 -7.27 -20.03 -2.78
C ASP A 63 -7.97 -19.66 -4.10
N GLY A 64 -7.55 -18.56 -4.73
CA GLY A 64 -8.11 -18.03 -5.98
C GLY A 64 -9.31 -17.10 -5.78
N LYS A 65 -9.69 -16.80 -4.54
CA LYS A 65 -10.69 -15.78 -4.20
C LYS A 65 -10.02 -14.57 -3.58
N LEU A 66 -10.74 -13.46 -3.55
CA LEU A 66 -10.20 -12.22 -3.02
C LEU A 66 -10.63 -12.01 -1.56
N GLU A 67 -9.67 -11.59 -0.76
CA GLU A 67 -9.90 -10.93 0.52
C GLU A 67 -9.76 -9.41 0.35
N ILE A 68 -10.42 -8.69 1.25
CA ILE A 68 -10.43 -7.24 1.27
C ILE A 68 -10.05 -6.79 2.68
N ALA A 69 -8.92 -6.11 2.77
CA ALA A 69 -8.46 -5.44 3.97
C ALA A 69 -9.14 -4.07 4.06
N VAL A 70 -9.78 -3.81 5.21
CA VAL A 70 -10.55 -2.59 5.44
C VAL A 70 -10.02 -1.86 6.65
N ALA A 71 -9.44 -0.67 6.42
CA ALA A 71 -9.12 0.28 7.48
C ALA A 71 -10.37 1.10 7.80
N ALA A 72 -10.96 0.89 8.98
CA ALA A 72 -12.33 1.34 9.30
C ALA A 72 -12.39 2.30 10.49
N SER A 73 -11.37 3.13 10.72
CA SER A 73 -11.33 4.14 11.80
C SER A 73 -11.82 3.61 13.16
N GLY A 74 -10.91 3.10 13.98
CA GLY A 74 -11.25 2.45 15.26
C GLY A 74 -11.25 0.92 15.21
N GLU A 75 -11.26 0.35 14.01
CA GLU A 75 -11.01 -1.08 13.80
C GLU A 75 -10.35 -1.31 12.42
N SER A 76 -9.67 -2.44 12.28
CA SER A 76 -9.27 -3.03 11.00
C SER A 76 -10.01 -4.34 10.80
N LEU A 77 -10.38 -4.63 9.56
CA LEU A 77 -11.09 -5.86 9.22
C LEU A 77 -10.42 -6.54 8.03
N LEU A 78 -10.62 -7.85 7.97
CA LEU A 78 -10.52 -8.62 6.75
C LEU A 78 -11.89 -9.20 6.44
N ILE A 79 -12.33 -9.03 5.21
CA ILE A 79 -13.57 -9.58 4.70
C ILE A 79 -13.27 -10.38 3.44
N ASN A 80 -14.07 -11.41 3.15
CA ASN A 80 -13.98 -12.08 1.84
C ASN A 80 -14.79 -11.33 0.77
N GLU A 81 -14.65 -11.74 -0.48
CA GLU A 81 -15.39 -11.18 -1.63
C GLU A 81 -16.92 -11.31 -1.56
N ASP A 82 -17.43 -12.16 -0.65
CA ASP A 82 -18.87 -12.34 -0.37
C ASP A 82 -19.40 -11.44 0.75
N GLY A 83 -18.53 -10.61 1.34
CA GLY A 83 -18.89 -9.67 2.39
C GLY A 83 -18.99 -10.29 3.79
N GLU A 84 -18.44 -11.49 3.99
CA GLU A 84 -18.31 -12.09 5.31
C GLU A 84 -17.08 -11.53 6.02
N ILE A 85 -17.25 -11.16 7.30
CA ILE A 85 -16.13 -10.66 8.11
C ILE A 85 -15.38 -11.87 8.64
N LEU A 86 -14.16 -12.08 8.14
CA LEU A 86 -13.27 -13.16 8.58
C LEU A 86 -12.74 -12.85 9.98
N TRP A 87 -12.31 -11.61 10.21
CA TRP A 87 -11.93 -11.11 11.52
C TRP A 87 -11.98 -9.59 11.62
N ARG A 88 -11.91 -9.08 12.85
CA ARG A 88 -11.77 -7.66 13.18
C ARG A 88 -10.75 -7.45 14.30
N LYS A 89 -10.03 -6.33 14.25
CA LYS A 89 -9.06 -5.91 15.28
C LYS A 89 -9.33 -4.49 15.74
N PRO A 90 -9.36 -4.23 17.06
CA PRO A 90 -9.48 -2.87 17.56
C PRO A 90 -8.19 -2.10 17.28
N HIS A 91 -8.33 -0.94 16.64
CA HIS A 91 -7.25 0.03 16.44
C HIS A 91 -7.73 1.40 16.89
N LEU A 92 -6.86 2.38 17.08
CA LEU A 92 -7.30 3.72 17.50
C LEU A 92 -7.86 4.51 16.32
N HIS A 93 -7.11 4.54 15.22
CA HIS A 93 -7.45 5.28 14.02
C HIS A 93 -6.81 4.63 12.78
N SER A 94 -7.23 3.39 12.50
CA SER A 94 -6.87 2.68 11.27
C SER A 94 -7.31 3.46 10.04
N GLN A 95 -6.34 3.95 9.24
CA GLN A 95 -6.58 4.86 8.12
C GLN A 95 -6.02 4.38 6.78
N HIS A 96 -5.22 3.31 6.77
CA HIS A 96 -4.73 2.74 5.52
C HIS A 96 -4.58 1.23 5.65
N ALA A 97 -4.76 0.54 4.53
CA ALA A 97 -4.63 -0.90 4.42
C ALA A 97 -3.86 -1.22 3.13
N LEU A 98 -3.04 -2.26 3.17
CA LEU A 98 -2.42 -2.87 1.99
C LEU A 98 -2.24 -4.37 2.21
N MET A 99 -2.01 -5.12 1.15
CA MET A 99 -1.56 -6.51 1.22
C MET A 99 -0.32 -6.73 0.37
N GLY A 100 0.48 -7.71 0.76
CA GLY A 100 1.71 -8.09 0.05
C GLY A 100 2.44 -9.21 0.76
N ARG A 101 3.51 -9.71 0.13
CA ARG A 101 4.36 -10.78 0.64
C ARG A 101 5.57 -10.18 1.35
N PHE A 102 5.38 -9.74 2.59
CA PHE A 102 6.40 -9.03 3.36
C PHE A 102 7.31 -9.96 4.14
N ILE A 103 6.78 -11.09 4.60
CA ILE A 103 7.56 -12.11 5.30
C ILE A 103 8.21 -13.00 4.26
N VAL A 104 9.54 -12.93 4.20
CA VAL A 104 10.38 -13.75 3.33
C VAL A 104 11.07 -14.80 4.21
N PRO A 105 10.97 -16.10 3.92
CA PRO A 105 11.69 -17.13 4.65
C PRO A 105 13.22 -16.94 4.56
N GLU A 106 13.95 -17.18 5.66
CA GLU A 106 15.43 -17.12 5.67
C GLU A 106 16.06 -18.15 4.73
N GLU A 107 15.43 -19.32 4.61
CA GLU A 107 15.72 -20.32 3.60
C GLU A 107 14.49 -20.42 2.69
N MET A 108 14.69 -20.11 1.40
CA MET A 108 13.71 -20.41 0.37
C MET A 108 13.68 -21.94 0.17
N GLU A 109 13.24 -22.69 1.18
CA GLU A 109 12.82 -24.07 0.98
C GLU A 109 11.79 -24.02 -0.15
N GLU A 110 12.09 -24.74 -1.23
CA GLU A 110 11.72 -24.49 -2.63
C GLU A 110 10.23 -24.21 -2.97
N GLN A 111 9.30 -24.08 -2.04
CA GLN A 111 7.87 -23.97 -2.34
C GLN A 111 6.96 -23.31 -1.29
N ILE A 112 7.47 -22.69 -0.21
CA ILE A 112 6.60 -21.96 0.74
C ILE A 112 6.90 -20.47 0.68
N ILE A 113 6.35 -19.81 -0.34
CA ILE A 113 6.17 -18.36 -0.31
C ILE A 113 5.03 -18.10 0.69
N PRO A 114 5.26 -17.38 1.79
CA PRO A 114 4.18 -17.07 2.71
C PRO A 114 3.06 -16.33 1.96
N ASN A 115 1.84 -16.85 2.11
CA ASN A 115 0.60 -16.17 1.75
C ASN A 115 0.65 -14.70 2.15
N MET A 116 0.02 -13.81 1.38
CA MET A 116 0.11 -12.37 1.64
C MET A 116 -0.25 -12.03 3.09
N GLN A 117 0.38 -10.99 3.61
CA GLN A 117 0.03 -10.40 4.89
C GLN A 117 -0.77 -9.11 4.67
N ALA A 118 -1.74 -8.87 5.55
CA ALA A 118 -2.53 -7.65 5.56
C ALA A 118 -1.86 -6.65 6.52
N VAL A 119 -1.55 -5.47 6.00
CA VAL A 119 -0.85 -4.42 6.73
C VAL A 119 -1.77 -3.23 6.92
N PHE A 120 -1.82 -2.70 8.15
CA PHE A 120 -2.67 -1.57 8.50
C PHE A 120 -1.86 -0.44 9.15
N LEU A 121 -2.17 0.80 8.75
CA LEU A 121 -1.67 2.01 9.38
C LEU A 121 -2.66 2.53 10.41
N ASP A 122 -2.26 2.54 11.68
CA ASP A 122 -2.97 3.25 12.75
C ASP A 122 -2.36 4.64 12.96
N ARG A 123 -3.06 5.68 12.48
CA ARG A 123 -2.64 7.08 12.68
C ARG A 123 -3.04 7.65 14.04
N GLY A 124 -3.53 6.82 14.96
CA GLY A 124 -4.12 7.25 16.23
C GLY A 124 -3.18 8.14 17.05
N ARG A 125 -2.07 7.59 17.55
CA ARG A 125 -1.09 8.36 18.33
C ARG A 125 0.13 8.75 17.50
N ASP A 126 0.66 7.82 16.71
CA ASP A 126 2.04 7.93 16.24
C ASP A 126 2.34 7.17 14.94
N GLY A 127 1.32 6.75 14.18
CA GLY A 127 1.53 6.11 12.88
C GLY A 127 2.12 4.70 12.98
N THR A 128 1.76 3.97 14.03
CA THR A 128 2.09 2.55 14.19
C THR A 128 1.50 1.72 13.05
N ILE A 129 2.27 0.74 12.57
CA ILE A 129 1.89 -0.16 11.48
C ILE A 129 1.84 -1.59 12.02
N PHE A 130 0.83 -2.35 11.61
CA PHE A 130 0.59 -3.72 12.06
C PHE A 130 0.51 -4.66 10.86
N GLY A 131 1.09 -5.85 10.98
CA GLY A 131 0.98 -6.93 10.00
C GLY A 131 0.21 -8.13 10.56
N TYR A 132 -0.74 -8.65 9.78
CA TYR A 132 -1.58 -9.80 10.14
C TYR A 132 -1.54 -10.88 9.06
N ASN A 133 -1.66 -12.14 9.48
CA ASN A 133 -1.93 -13.25 8.56
C ASN A 133 -3.44 -13.35 8.21
N HIS A 134 -3.78 -14.27 7.31
CA HIS A 134 -5.16 -14.49 6.85
C HIS A 134 -6.13 -14.80 8.01
N SER A 135 -5.68 -15.58 9.01
CA SER A 135 -6.47 -15.92 10.21
C SER A 135 -6.60 -14.77 11.23
N GLY A 136 -5.94 -13.64 11.00
CA GLY A 136 -5.96 -12.48 11.90
C GLY A 136 -5.02 -12.59 13.09
N THR A 137 -4.00 -13.46 13.04
CA THR A 137 -2.89 -13.44 14.01
C THR A 137 -1.99 -12.25 13.70
N GLU A 138 -1.65 -11.45 14.71
CA GLU A 138 -0.65 -10.38 14.58
C GLU A 138 0.72 -11.03 14.43
N LEU A 139 1.40 -10.72 13.33
CA LEU A 139 2.73 -11.24 13.02
C LEU A 139 3.80 -10.29 13.52
N TRP A 140 3.58 -9.00 13.36
CA TRP A 140 4.48 -7.95 13.79
C TRP A 140 3.75 -6.63 13.99
N LYS A 141 4.43 -5.74 14.72
CA LYS A 141 3.99 -4.39 15.02
C LYS A 141 5.22 -3.48 14.98
N SER A 142 5.15 -2.41 14.20
CA SER A 142 6.23 -1.45 14.10
C SER A 142 6.31 -0.53 15.32
N GLY A 143 7.42 0.20 15.42
CA GLY A 143 7.50 1.39 16.27
C GLY A 143 6.68 2.57 15.72
N PRO A 144 6.63 3.70 16.45
CA PRO A 144 6.00 4.93 15.98
C PRO A 144 6.74 5.52 14.76
N HIS A 145 5.99 6.02 13.78
CA HIS A 145 6.51 6.66 12.56
C HIS A 145 6.02 8.10 12.36
N GLY A 146 5.37 8.68 13.36
CA GLY A 146 4.86 10.05 13.33
C GLY A 146 3.64 10.20 12.41
N ARG A 147 3.64 11.25 11.58
CA ARG A 147 2.52 11.55 10.68
C ARG A 147 2.73 10.87 9.34
N VAL A 148 2.28 9.62 9.24
CA VAL A 148 2.29 8.84 7.98
C VAL A 148 1.13 9.26 7.08
N SER A 149 1.39 9.36 5.76
CA SER A 149 0.40 9.67 4.72
C SER A 149 -0.13 8.41 4.04
N ILE A 150 0.71 7.54 3.52
CA ILE A 150 0.26 6.36 2.80
C ILE A 150 1.32 5.28 2.94
N LEU A 151 0.88 4.04 2.81
CA LEU A 151 1.75 2.88 2.73
C LEU A 151 1.64 2.31 1.31
N SER A 152 2.72 1.77 0.77
CA SER A 152 2.69 0.98 -0.47
C SER A 152 3.66 -0.19 -0.40
N ALA A 153 3.48 -1.19 -1.25
CA ALA A 153 4.28 -2.41 -1.27
C ALA A 153 5.30 -2.34 -2.42
N VAL A 154 6.56 -2.08 -2.10
CA VAL A 154 7.67 -2.07 -3.05
C VAL A 154 8.06 -3.51 -3.34
N LYS A 155 8.06 -3.88 -4.62
CA LYS A 155 8.29 -5.24 -5.11
C LYS A 155 9.78 -5.47 -5.37
N GLY A 156 10.23 -6.69 -5.09
CA GLY A 156 11.55 -7.16 -5.48
C GLY A 156 12.72 -6.37 -4.88
N TRP A 157 12.53 -5.60 -3.81
CA TRP A 157 13.59 -4.71 -3.28
C TRP A 157 14.91 -5.43 -3.00
N TYR A 158 14.86 -6.68 -2.55
CA TYR A 158 16.04 -7.51 -2.27
C TYR A 158 16.60 -8.25 -3.49
N GLY A 159 16.03 -8.07 -4.68
CA GLY A 159 16.33 -8.90 -5.86
C GLY A 159 15.81 -10.33 -5.72
N VAL A 160 14.83 -10.56 -4.84
CA VAL A 160 14.17 -11.85 -4.64
C VAL A 160 12.72 -11.70 -5.11
N PRO A 161 12.23 -12.56 -6.03
CA PRO A 161 10.83 -12.55 -6.41
C PRO A 161 9.94 -12.70 -5.18
N ASP A 162 8.79 -12.02 -5.19
CA ASP A 162 7.81 -12.10 -4.11
C ASP A 162 8.32 -11.67 -2.72
N SER A 163 9.37 -10.85 -2.66
CA SER A 163 9.87 -10.20 -1.45
C SER A 163 9.45 -8.73 -1.38
N ASP A 164 8.22 -8.48 -0.93
CA ASP A 164 7.73 -7.12 -0.79
C ASP A 164 8.31 -6.44 0.46
N VAL A 165 8.45 -5.12 0.40
CA VAL A 165 8.75 -4.28 1.58
C VAL A 165 7.77 -3.11 1.63
N VAL A 166 7.49 -2.61 2.83
CA VAL A 166 6.50 -1.53 3.02
C VAL A 166 7.19 -0.18 2.89
N LEU A 167 6.84 0.60 1.88
CA LEU A 167 7.21 2.01 1.79
C LEU A 167 6.26 2.84 2.65
N VAL A 168 6.82 3.54 3.63
CA VAL A 168 6.09 4.42 4.54
C VAL A 168 6.31 5.86 4.15
N SER A 169 5.32 6.48 3.50
CA SER A 169 5.39 7.89 3.12
C SER A 169 5.00 8.80 4.28
N ARG A 170 5.87 9.70 4.73
CA ARG A 170 5.65 10.57 5.91
C ARG A 170 5.33 12.01 5.50
N ARG A 171 4.34 12.64 6.17
CA ARG A 171 3.98 14.06 5.99
C ARG A 171 4.85 15.02 6.80
N ALA A 172 5.40 14.51 7.90
CA ALA A 172 6.23 15.23 8.85
C ALA A 172 7.05 14.23 9.66
N TYR A 173 8.07 14.75 10.37
CA TYR A 173 8.92 13.98 11.29
C TYR A 173 9.89 13.00 10.63
N GLY A 174 10.22 13.23 9.36
CA GLY A 174 11.31 12.54 8.67
C GLY A 174 10.97 12.24 7.20
N PRO A 175 11.97 11.73 6.46
CA PRO A 175 11.78 11.25 5.10
C PRO A 175 10.97 9.93 5.03
N PRO A 176 10.60 9.49 3.82
CA PRO A 176 10.06 8.15 3.60
C PRO A 176 11.07 7.08 3.99
N ILE A 177 10.56 5.91 4.38
CA ILE A 177 11.38 4.76 4.80
C ILE A 177 10.83 3.46 4.20
N LEU A 178 11.64 2.40 4.20
CA LEU A 178 11.17 1.04 3.99
C LEU A 178 11.13 0.27 5.31
N LEU A 179 10.08 -0.55 5.49
CA LEU A 179 10.01 -1.57 6.54
C LEU A 179 10.05 -2.97 5.92
N ASN A 180 10.75 -3.90 6.57
CA ASN A 180 10.71 -5.33 6.24
C ASN A 180 9.47 -6.03 6.85
N GLY A 181 9.32 -7.33 6.59
CA GLY A 181 8.27 -8.19 7.15
C GLY A 181 8.34 -8.45 8.66
N ALA A 182 9.30 -7.88 9.38
CA ALA A 182 9.33 -7.85 10.84
C ALA A 182 8.91 -6.47 11.41
N GLY A 183 8.60 -5.51 10.53
CA GLY A 183 8.27 -4.13 10.91
C GLY A 183 9.50 -3.28 11.24
N GLU A 184 10.70 -3.70 10.84
CA GLU A 184 11.96 -3.01 11.08
C GLU A 184 12.32 -2.09 9.91
N GLN A 185 12.85 -0.90 10.22
CA GLN A 185 13.32 0.04 9.20
C GLN A 185 14.61 -0.48 8.56
N ILE A 186 14.59 -0.67 7.24
CA ILE A 186 15.74 -1.17 6.46
C ILE A 186 16.36 -0.12 5.53
N ALA A 187 15.62 0.95 5.22
CA ALA A 187 16.08 2.04 4.36
C ALA A 187 15.39 3.35 4.73
N GLU A 188 16.04 4.46 4.39
CA GLU A 188 15.54 5.81 4.53
C GLU A 188 15.86 6.60 3.25
N PHE A 189 14.95 7.48 2.82
CA PHE A 189 15.08 8.27 1.58
C PHE A 189 15.08 9.78 1.83
N PRO A 190 16.19 10.37 2.33
CA PRO A 190 16.26 11.78 2.75
C PRO A 190 15.85 12.77 1.65
N PHE A 191 14.91 13.69 1.95
CA PHE A 191 14.44 14.71 1.00
C PHE A 191 13.85 15.97 1.68
N PRO A 192 14.35 17.19 1.41
CA PRO A 192 15.64 17.46 0.78
C PRO A 192 16.79 16.99 1.71
N PRO A 193 18.01 16.77 1.21
CA PRO A 193 19.15 16.38 2.03
C PRO A 193 19.32 17.36 3.21
N ALA A 194 19.62 16.79 4.39
CA ALA A 194 19.73 17.50 5.66
C ALA A 194 20.52 18.82 5.52
N ASN A 195 19.81 19.96 5.54
CA ASN A 195 20.28 21.33 5.82
C ASN A 195 19.27 22.43 5.44
N ALA A 196 18.15 22.11 4.80
CA ALA A 196 17.07 23.08 4.71
C ALA A 196 16.26 22.99 6.01
N GLY A 197 16.14 24.08 6.77
CA GLY A 197 15.29 24.19 7.97
C GLY A 197 13.78 24.07 7.67
N LEU A 198 13.43 23.22 6.72
CA LEU A 198 12.10 22.93 6.23
C LEU A 198 11.54 21.76 7.04
N THR A 199 10.29 21.90 7.43
CA THR A 199 9.45 20.75 7.73
C THR A 199 9.46 19.84 6.49
N TYR A 200 9.58 18.52 6.65
CA TYR A 200 9.44 17.47 5.62
C TYR A 200 8.03 17.44 4.95
N SER A 201 7.36 18.57 4.88
CA SER A 201 6.13 18.81 4.15
C SER A 201 6.47 19.14 2.71
N GLN A 202 5.74 18.56 1.75
CA GLN A 202 5.83 18.80 0.29
C GLN A 202 6.76 17.87 -0.49
N HIS A 203 6.79 16.58 -0.15
CA HIS A 203 7.31 15.56 -1.04
C HIS A 203 6.29 14.44 -1.23
N PHE A 204 6.44 13.73 -2.34
CA PHE A 204 5.67 12.56 -2.71
C PHE A 204 6.64 11.41 -2.95
N ALA A 205 6.19 10.19 -2.70
CA ALA A 205 6.95 8.98 -2.98
C ALA A 205 6.15 8.09 -3.96
N GLN A 206 6.85 7.53 -4.93
CA GLN A 206 6.35 6.49 -5.82
C GLN A 206 7.41 5.40 -5.99
N HIS A 207 7.00 4.26 -6.51
CA HIS A 207 7.91 3.17 -6.84
C HIS A 207 7.38 2.39 -8.03
N PHE A 208 8.30 1.89 -8.84
CA PHE A 208 8.06 0.99 -9.97
C PHE A 208 9.42 0.51 -10.51
N ASP A 209 9.44 -0.64 -11.18
CA ASP A 209 10.62 -1.15 -11.88
C ASP A 209 10.91 -0.25 -13.09
N PHE A 210 11.90 0.62 -12.94
CA PHE A 210 12.29 1.60 -13.95
C PHE A 210 13.47 1.10 -14.77
N VAL A 211 14.40 0.40 -14.12
CA VAL A 211 15.61 -0.14 -14.74
C VAL A 211 15.33 -1.41 -15.57
N GLY A 212 14.25 -2.12 -15.29
CA GLY A 212 13.88 -3.38 -15.92
C GLY A 212 14.66 -4.56 -15.33
N ASP A 213 14.81 -4.59 -14.01
CA ASP A 213 15.53 -5.64 -13.30
C ASP A 213 14.71 -6.37 -12.24
N GLU A 214 13.39 -6.21 -12.29
CA GLU A 214 12.40 -6.78 -11.36
C GLU A 214 12.45 -6.19 -9.95
N ARG A 215 13.41 -5.31 -9.65
CA ARG A 215 13.44 -4.50 -8.43
C ARG A 215 12.77 -3.18 -8.73
N GLU A 216 11.97 -2.68 -7.80
CA GLU A 216 11.37 -1.37 -7.94
C GLU A 216 12.26 -0.28 -7.34
N GLU A 217 12.56 0.74 -8.14
CA GLU A 217 13.20 1.97 -7.67
C GLU A 217 12.21 2.83 -6.88
N VAL A 218 12.73 3.60 -5.93
CA VAL A 218 11.95 4.55 -5.14
C VAL A 218 12.20 5.97 -5.62
N PHE A 219 11.13 6.66 -6.02
CA PHE A 219 11.12 8.01 -6.56
C PHE A 219 10.59 8.97 -5.50
N ILE A 220 11.43 9.88 -5.01
CA ILE A 220 11.01 10.96 -4.10
C ILE A 220 11.05 12.29 -4.83
N TYR A 221 9.94 13.01 -4.87
CA TYR A 221 9.85 14.24 -5.66
C TYR A 221 8.99 15.33 -5.03
N ASN A 222 9.24 16.55 -5.46
CA ASN A 222 8.37 17.71 -5.26
C ASN A 222 8.19 18.47 -6.59
N GLN A 223 7.73 19.72 -6.54
CA GLN A 223 7.54 20.56 -7.73
C GLN A 223 8.83 21.00 -8.44
N ASN A 224 10.01 20.82 -7.82
CA ASN A 224 11.30 21.33 -8.28
C ASN A 224 12.30 20.22 -8.64
N GLU A 225 12.24 19.09 -7.95
CA GLU A 225 13.26 18.04 -8.05
C GLU A 225 12.65 16.64 -7.90
N LEU A 226 13.30 15.67 -8.53
CA LEU A 226 13.02 14.24 -8.43
C LEU A 226 14.33 13.52 -8.12
N TRP A 227 14.28 12.66 -7.11
CA TRP A 227 15.38 11.81 -6.66
C TRP A 227 14.96 10.35 -6.84
N VAL A 228 15.84 9.54 -7.41
CA VAL A 228 15.61 8.12 -7.66
C VAL A 228 16.60 7.32 -6.83
N TYR A 229 16.09 6.36 -6.06
CA TYR A 229 16.85 5.49 -5.20
C TYR A 229 16.71 4.05 -5.66
N GLU A 230 17.85 3.39 -5.87
CA GLU A 230 17.96 1.99 -6.22
C GLU A 230 18.63 1.22 -5.08
N ASN A 231 18.33 -0.07 -4.93
CA ASN A 231 19.10 -0.93 -4.04
C ASN A 231 20.45 -1.31 -4.68
N SER A 232 21.57 -0.88 -4.10
CA SER A 232 22.92 -1.15 -4.63
C SER A 232 23.43 -2.57 -4.37
N SER A 233 22.62 -3.47 -3.83
CA SER A 233 23.02 -4.87 -3.58
C SER A 233 23.19 -5.62 -4.91
N GLU A 234 24.19 -6.51 -5.00
CA GLU A 234 24.40 -7.33 -6.19
C GLU A 234 23.17 -8.18 -6.51
N VAL A 235 22.67 -8.10 -7.75
CA VAL A 235 21.64 -9.00 -8.25
C VAL A 235 22.28 -10.34 -8.57
N LYS A 236 21.96 -11.40 -7.80
CA LYS A 236 22.44 -12.75 -8.10
C LYS A 236 21.95 -13.18 -9.48
N GLY A 237 22.88 -13.36 -10.43
CA GLY A 237 22.58 -13.92 -11.76
C GLY A 237 22.62 -12.93 -12.94
N ARG A 238 22.97 -11.66 -12.72
CA ARG A 238 23.15 -10.66 -13.80
C ARG A 238 24.62 -10.20 -13.85
N SER A 239 25.21 -10.13 -15.03
CA SER A 239 26.64 -9.82 -15.23
C SER A 239 26.96 -8.35 -15.47
N GLU A 240 25.94 -7.49 -15.64
CA GLU A 240 26.14 -6.07 -15.98
C GLU A 240 25.15 -5.20 -15.22
N ASP A 241 25.69 -4.11 -14.66
CA ASP A 241 25.04 -3.05 -13.90
C ASP A 241 24.53 -1.98 -14.89
N PRO A 242 23.22 -1.88 -15.15
CA PRO A 242 22.68 -0.93 -16.11
C PRO A 242 22.65 0.47 -15.49
N SER A 243 23.82 1.10 -15.37
CA SER A 243 23.89 2.51 -14.97
C SER A 243 23.35 3.42 -16.09
N TYR A 244 22.18 4.03 -15.85
CA TYR A 244 21.60 5.03 -16.74
C TYR A 244 21.85 6.43 -16.16
N LEU A 245 22.62 7.24 -16.88
CA LEU A 245 22.81 8.65 -16.55
C LEU A 245 21.64 9.45 -17.14
N VAL A 246 20.58 9.67 -16.35
CA VAL A 246 19.45 10.51 -16.76
C VAL A 246 19.89 11.97 -16.71
N ASN A 247 20.17 12.55 -17.88
CA ASN A 247 20.56 13.95 -18.03
C ASN A 247 19.39 14.69 -18.70
N GLU A 248 18.47 15.25 -17.91
CA GLU A 248 17.31 15.96 -18.44
C GLU A 248 17.39 17.47 -18.24
N ASN A 249 17.21 18.20 -19.35
CA ASN A 249 16.74 19.58 -19.33
C ASN A 249 15.20 19.53 -19.20
N LEU A 250 14.65 20.11 -18.13
CA LEU A 250 13.21 20.33 -17.93
C LEU A 250 12.55 20.84 -19.23
N PRO A 251 11.34 20.37 -19.62
CA PRO A 251 10.16 20.46 -18.74
C PRO A 251 9.08 19.35 -18.91
N ASN A 252 8.32 19.04 -17.85
CA ASN A 252 6.89 18.72 -18.01
C ASN A 252 6.09 18.86 -16.70
N LEU A 253 5.11 19.77 -16.69
CA LEU A 253 4.21 20.06 -15.56
C LEU A 253 3.12 18.98 -15.33
N ARG A 254 3.24 17.79 -15.93
CA ARG A 254 2.24 16.72 -15.85
C ARG A 254 2.88 15.33 -15.87
N ILE A 255 3.63 15.00 -14.82
CA ILE A 255 3.65 13.61 -14.35
C ILE A 255 2.50 13.50 -13.35
N SER A 256 1.30 13.23 -13.85
CA SER A 256 0.20 12.79 -13.00
C SER A 256 0.23 11.26 -12.99
N ASN A 257 0.87 10.66 -12.00
CA ASN A 257 0.58 9.29 -11.64
C ASN A 257 -0.29 9.32 -10.36
N ALA A 258 -1.34 8.50 -10.37
CA ALA A 258 -2.50 8.63 -9.52
C ALA A 258 -2.24 8.10 -8.10
N THR A 259 -1.67 8.95 -7.25
CA THR A 259 -1.93 8.86 -5.81
C THR A 259 -2.88 10.01 -5.47
N PHE A 260 -4.19 9.76 -5.57
CA PHE A 260 -5.21 10.79 -5.31
C PHE A 260 -5.20 11.21 -3.83
N TYR A 261 -4.38 12.21 -3.51
CA TYR A 261 -4.64 13.21 -2.48
C TYR A 261 -4.38 14.59 -3.08
N THR A 262 -5.38 15.16 -3.75
CA THR A 262 -5.51 16.64 -3.78
C THR A 262 -6.48 17.02 -2.68
N GLY A 263 -6.00 16.97 -1.44
CA GLY A 263 -6.77 17.43 -0.28
C GLY A 263 -6.32 18.82 0.11
N GLU A 264 -6.95 19.86 -0.44
CA GLU A 264 -7.03 21.18 0.19
C GLU A 264 -8.44 21.74 0.01
N HIS A 265 -9.12 21.97 1.14
CA HIS A 265 -9.92 23.16 1.41
C HIS A 265 -9.80 23.47 2.90
#